data_AF-A0A2M8Q7N2-F1
#
_entry.id   AF-A0A2M8Q7N2-F1
#
_cell.length_a   1.000
_cell.length_b   1.000
_cell.length_c   1.000
_cell.angle_alpha   90.00
_cell.angle_beta   90.00
_cell.angle_gamma   90.00
#
_symmetry.space_group_name_H-M   'P 1'
#
loop_
_entity.id
_entity.type
_entity.pdbx_description
1 polymer ?
#
loop_
_entity_poly.entity_id
_entity_poly.type
_entity_poly.pdbx_seq_one_letter_code
_entity_poly.pdbx_strand_id
1 'polypeptide(L)'
;LDDAHFPTGYANGALRNAPARLHRQSIVCQTIDCAPGSKVTIGPDRLRRPSPPEPTELERLILQSGRAAPQRIFTDDRLLGVFAARLDGSAAVEMLDLSDRVIEDALEWTPPAGKWRLYILHLSRNFGARRDYINMLDAESCRVLIDAVYEPHYARYAA
;
A
#
# COMPACT_ATOMS: atom_id res chain seq x y z
N LEU A 1 -28.46 6.17 3.62
CA LEU A 1 -27.93 5.42 2.47
C LEU A 1 -26.43 5.58 2.55
N ASP A 2 -25.68 4.48 2.71
CA ASP A 2 -24.26 4.45 2.38
C ASP A 2 -24.19 4.92 0.91
N ASP A 3 -23.64 6.10 0.64
CA ASP A 3 -23.76 6.78 -0.66
C ASP A 3 -22.93 6.10 -1.77
N ALA A 4 -22.60 4.82 -1.58
CA ALA A 4 -22.00 3.96 -2.57
C ALA A 4 -22.86 2.70 -2.70
N HIS A 5 -23.27 2.38 -3.92
CA HIS A 5 -24.16 1.27 -4.27
C HIS A 5 -23.62 -0.15 -3.92
N PHE A 6 -22.46 -0.23 -3.25
CA PHE A 6 -21.75 -1.46 -2.86
C PHE A 6 -20.98 -1.22 -1.55
N PRO A 7 -20.66 -2.26 -0.74
CA PRO A 7 -19.89 -2.10 0.49
C PRO A 7 -18.46 -1.66 0.16
N THR A 8 -18.26 -0.35 0.12
CA THR A 8 -16.97 0.27 -0.25
C THR A 8 -16.04 0.40 0.95
N GLY A 9 -16.55 0.35 2.17
CA GLY A 9 -15.81 0.63 3.40
C GLY A 9 -15.66 2.12 3.70
N TYR A 10 -16.47 2.99 3.06
CA TYR A 10 -16.46 4.44 3.30
C TYR A 10 -16.97 4.84 4.70
N ALA A 11 -17.83 4.01 5.31
CA ALA A 11 -18.37 4.24 6.66
C ALA A 11 -18.99 5.64 6.84
N ASN A 12 -19.74 6.13 5.84
CA ASN A 12 -20.33 7.47 5.83
C ASN A 12 -19.34 8.62 6.17
N GLY A 13 -18.06 8.45 5.83
CA GLY A 13 -17.02 9.44 6.12
C GLY A 13 -16.55 9.46 7.58
N ALA A 14 -16.97 8.52 8.42
CA ALA A 14 -16.58 8.42 9.84
C ALA A 14 -15.06 8.34 10.03
N LEU A 15 -14.34 7.84 9.02
CA LEU A 15 -12.88 7.71 9.09
C LEU A 15 -12.11 8.98 8.76
N ARG A 16 -12.75 10.04 8.27
CA ARG A 16 -12.06 11.29 7.88
C ARG A 16 -11.10 11.81 8.95
N ASN A 17 -11.51 11.74 10.21
CA ASN A 17 -10.76 12.21 11.38
C ASN A 17 -10.39 11.09 12.37
N ALA A 18 -10.54 9.82 11.96
CA ALA A 18 -10.28 8.69 12.84
C ALA A 18 -8.76 8.47 13.11
N PRO A 19 -8.40 7.73 14.17
CA PRO A 19 -7.02 7.31 14.40
C PRO A 19 -6.45 6.54 13.21
N ALA A 20 -5.17 6.79 12.88
CA ALA A 20 -4.52 6.21 11.68
C ALA A 20 -4.60 4.67 11.62
N ARG A 21 -4.58 3.99 12.77
CA ARG A 21 -4.70 2.52 12.86
C ARG A 21 -5.99 1.96 12.25
N LEU A 22 -7.07 2.75 12.22
CA LEU A 22 -8.36 2.32 11.67
C LEU A 22 -8.42 2.45 10.14
N HIS A 23 -7.47 3.15 9.51
CA HIS A 23 -7.48 3.34 8.07
C HIS A 23 -6.91 2.13 7.34
N ARG A 24 -7.50 1.82 6.17
CA ARG A 24 -7.00 0.83 5.23
C ARG A 24 -5.50 1.03 4.95
N GLN A 25 -4.78 -0.09 4.92
CA GLN A 25 -3.39 -0.14 4.46
C GLN A 25 -3.29 -0.90 3.15
N SER A 26 -2.26 -0.60 2.38
CA SER A 26 -1.92 -1.27 1.13
C SER A 26 -0.47 -1.76 1.18
N ILE A 27 -0.25 -2.93 0.61
CA ILE A 27 1.10 -3.41 0.31
C ILE A 27 1.50 -2.80 -1.04
N VAL A 28 2.61 -2.08 -1.05
CA VAL A 28 3.18 -1.49 -2.26
C VAL A 28 4.42 -2.29 -2.62
N CYS A 29 4.48 -2.72 -3.88
CA CYS A 29 5.61 -3.48 -4.41
C CYS A 29 6.33 -2.64 -5.46
N GLN A 30 7.58 -2.30 -5.19
CA GLN A 30 8.46 -1.65 -6.16
C GLN A 30 9.51 -2.62 -6.66
N THR A 31 9.86 -2.54 -7.94
CA THR A 31 10.84 -3.45 -8.54
C THR A 31 12.06 -2.72 -9.08
N ILE A 32 13.21 -3.39 -9.04
CA ILE A 32 14.45 -2.94 -9.68
C ILE A 32 15.06 -4.11 -10.43
N ASP A 33 15.26 -3.97 -11.73
CA ASP A 33 15.97 -4.97 -12.53
C ASP A 33 17.48 -4.81 -12.31
N CYS A 34 18.15 -5.93 -12.06
CA CYS A 34 19.57 -5.97 -11.74
C CYS A 34 20.33 -6.64 -12.88
N ALA A 35 21.30 -5.93 -13.46
CA ALA A 35 22.21 -6.51 -14.43
C ALA A 35 23.15 -7.52 -13.75
N PRO A 36 23.52 -8.63 -14.42
CA PRO A 36 24.44 -9.62 -13.86
C PRO A 36 25.75 -8.97 -13.41
N GLY A 37 26.20 -9.28 -12.18
CA GLY A 37 27.46 -8.79 -11.62
C GLY A 37 27.52 -7.29 -11.30
N SER A 38 26.42 -6.56 -11.46
CA SER A 38 26.37 -5.12 -11.16
C SER A 38 25.97 -4.87 -9.72
N LYS A 39 26.79 -4.11 -8.97
CA LYS A 39 26.45 -3.69 -7.60
C LYS A 39 25.19 -2.82 -7.63
N VAL A 40 24.21 -3.18 -6.81
CA VAL A 40 22.97 -2.42 -6.61
C VAL A 40 23.06 -1.72 -5.26
N THR A 41 22.84 -0.41 -5.26
CA THR A 41 22.74 0.40 -4.05
C THR A 41 21.36 1.03 -3.98
N ILE A 42 20.67 0.82 -2.86
CA ILE A 42 19.40 1.46 -2.54
C ILE A 42 19.61 2.34 -1.33
N GLY A 43 19.33 3.63 -1.47
CA GLY A 43 19.48 4.59 -0.38
C GLY A 43 18.26 4.66 0.56
N PRO A 44 18.41 5.32 1.73
CA PRO A 44 17.39 5.49 2.76
C PRO A 44 16.03 5.94 2.27
N ASP A 45 15.97 6.93 1.38
CA ASP A 45 14.70 7.50 0.93
C ASP A 45 13.79 6.47 0.27
N ARG A 46 14.38 5.53 -0.49
CA ARG A 46 13.64 4.50 -1.24
C ARG A 46 13.27 3.29 -0.37
N LEU A 47 14.02 3.01 0.70
CA LEU A 47 13.66 1.95 1.65
C LEU A 47 12.69 2.44 2.72
N ARG A 48 12.78 3.70 3.15
CA ARG A 48 11.85 4.28 4.14
C ARG A 48 10.45 4.48 3.58
N ARG A 49 10.35 4.90 2.32
CA ARG A 49 9.06 5.20 1.69
C ARG A 49 8.96 4.65 0.28
N PRO A 50 7.79 4.08 -0.07
CA PRO A 50 7.51 3.77 -1.46
C PRO A 50 7.42 5.06 -2.28
N SER A 51 7.90 5.01 -3.51
CA SER A 51 7.70 6.12 -4.45
C SER A 51 6.21 6.31 -4.72
N PRO A 52 5.71 7.56 -4.82
CA PRO A 52 4.31 7.82 -5.15
C PRO A 52 3.91 7.08 -6.44
N PRO A 53 2.70 6.53 -6.52
CA PRO A 53 2.24 5.90 -7.74
C PRO A 53 2.07 6.97 -8.82
N GLU A 54 2.46 6.66 -10.06
CA GLU A 54 2.04 7.48 -11.19
C GLU A 54 0.52 7.45 -11.27
N PRO A 55 -0.16 8.62 -11.30
CA PRO A 55 -1.61 8.63 -11.41
C PRO A 55 -2.05 7.95 -12.71
N THR A 56 -3.05 7.09 -12.62
CA THR A 56 -3.75 6.53 -13.78
C THR A 56 -4.38 7.66 -14.61
N GLU A 57 -4.69 7.42 -15.89
CA GLU A 57 -5.33 8.44 -16.74
C GLU A 57 -6.65 8.95 -16.14
N LEU A 58 -7.44 8.05 -15.55
CA LEU A 58 -8.67 8.43 -14.85
C LEU A 58 -8.39 9.33 -13.64
N GLU A 59 -7.38 9.00 -12.83
CA GLU A 59 -6.97 9.84 -11.69
C GLU A 59 -6.46 11.21 -12.16
N ARG A 60 -5.67 11.27 -13.25
CA ARG A 60 -5.23 12.55 -13.83
C ARG A 60 -6.42 13.39 -14.26
N LEU A 61 -7.41 12.81 -14.94
CA LEU A 61 -8.62 13.51 -15.36
C LEU A 61 -9.42 14.04 -14.16
N ILE A 62 -9.57 13.24 -13.10
CA ILE A 62 -10.26 13.65 -11.87
C ILE A 62 -9.49 14.79 -11.17
N LEU A 63 -8.17 14.69 -11.07
CA LEU A 63 -7.30 15.74 -10.50
C LEU A 63 -7.42 17.05 -11.30
N GLN A 64 -7.36 16.99 -12.63
CA GLN A 64 -7.49 18.15 -13.52
C GLN A 64 -8.89 18.79 -13.48
N SER A 65 -9.93 18.01 -13.19
CA SER A 65 -11.31 18.52 -13.08
C SER A 65 -11.57 19.36 -11.82
N GLY A 66 -10.61 19.44 -10.88
CA GLY A 66 -10.79 20.12 -9.60
C GLY A 66 -11.76 19.41 -8.63
N ARG A 67 -12.26 18.23 -9.00
CA ARG A 67 -13.19 17.41 -8.19
C ARG A 67 -12.49 16.48 -7.21
N ALA A 68 -11.15 16.43 -7.23
CA ALA A 68 -10.39 15.61 -6.31
C ALA A 68 -10.46 16.21 -4.90
N ALA A 69 -11.19 15.56 -4.00
CA ALA A 69 -11.15 15.91 -2.59
C ALA A 69 -9.73 15.68 -2.03
N PRO A 70 -9.18 16.60 -1.22
CA PRO A 70 -7.88 16.41 -0.58
C PRO A 70 -7.95 15.17 0.33
N GLN A 71 -7.02 14.25 0.15
CA GLN A 71 -6.92 13.05 0.98
C GLN A 71 -5.85 13.26 2.06
N ARG A 72 -6.13 12.78 3.28
CA ARG A 72 -5.17 12.79 4.38
C ARG A 72 -3.85 12.13 3.97
N ILE A 73 -2.73 12.73 4.34
CA ILE A 73 -1.39 12.17 4.14
C ILE A 73 -0.94 11.52 5.45
N PHE A 74 -0.48 10.28 5.36
CA PHE A 74 0.08 9.53 6.49
C PHE A 74 1.60 9.51 6.42
N THR A 75 2.25 9.48 7.59
CA THR A 75 3.71 9.52 7.73
C THR A 75 4.31 8.24 8.31
N ASP A 76 3.51 7.19 8.41
CA ASP A 76 3.85 5.92 9.07
C ASP A 76 4.04 4.77 8.08
N ASP A 77 4.61 5.08 6.91
CA ASP A 77 5.01 4.05 5.95
C ASP A 77 6.11 3.17 6.54
N ARG A 78 6.08 1.87 6.22
CA ARG A 78 7.00 0.88 6.78
C ARG A 78 7.53 -0.05 5.70
N LEU A 79 8.84 -0.34 5.71
CA LEU A 79 9.42 -1.43 4.95
C LEU A 79 8.97 -2.79 5.51
N LEU A 80 8.37 -3.62 4.67
CA LEU A 80 8.00 -5.00 5.01
C LEU A 80 9.11 -5.99 4.69
N GLY A 81 9.89 -5.73 3.65
CA GLY A 81 11.01 -6.58 3.26
C GLY A 81 11.58 -6.24 1.90
N VAL A 82 12.77 -6.78 1.63
CA VAL A 82 13.43 -6.69 0.33
C VAL A 82 13.79 -8.10 -0.13
N PHE A 83 13.31 -8.48 -1.31
CA PHE A 83 13.53 -9.81 -1.88
C PHE A 83 14.19 -9.71 -3.24
N ALA A 84 15.08 -10.63 -3.58
CA ALA A 84 15.60 -10.79 -4.92
C ALA A 84 15.04 -12.07 -5.54
N ALA A 85 14.43 -11.99 -6.72
CA ALA A 85 14.02 -13.16 -7.47
C ALA A 85 14.83 -13.28 -8.76
N ARG A 86 15.28 -14.49 -9.07
CA ARG A 86 15.97 -14.79 -10.32
C ARG A 86 14.95 -14.92 -11.46
N LEU A 87 15.23 -14.24 -12.57
CA LEU A 87 14.35 -14.16 -13.74
C LEU A 87 14.68 -15.18 -14.84
N ASP A 88 15.92 -15.67 -14.88
CA ASP A 88 16.42 -16.58 -15.92
C ASP A 88 16.70 -18.01 -15.42
N GLY A 89 16.13 -18.36 -14.27
CA GLY A 89 16.25 -19.69 -13.67
C GLY A 89 15.38 -20.76 -14.34
N SER A 90 15.58 -22.00 -13.93
CA SER A 90 14.72 -23.15 -14.32
C SER A 90 13.32 -23.07 -13.69
N ALA A 91 12.51 -24.13 -13.83
CA ALA A 91 11.11 -24.19 -13.39
C ALA A 91 10.83 -23.82 -11.90
N ALA A 92 11.85 -23.76 -11.04
CA ALA A 92 11.73 -23.30 -9.66
C ALA A 92 12.15 -21.82 -9.51
N VAL A 93 11.32 -21.02 -8.84
CA VAL A 93 11.63 -19.63 -8.50
C VAL A 93 12.74 -19.61 -7.45
N GLU A 94 13.93 -19.18 -7.85
CA GLU A 94 15.02 -18.88 -6.91
C GLU A 94 14.80 -17.48 -6.33
N MET A 95 14.59 -17.41 -5.01
CA MET A 95 14.32 -16.16 -4.28
C MET A 95 15.23 -16.05 -3.05
N LEU A 96 15.78 -14.86 -2.84
CA LEU A 96 16.61 -14.53 -1.69
C LEU A 96 15.91 -13.44 -0.86
N ASP A 97 15.81 -13.64 0.45
CA ASP A 97 15.45 -12.58 1.39
C ASP A 97 16.70 -11.75 1.69
N LEU A 98 16.62 -10.44 1.44
CA LEU A 98 17.69 -9.48 1.67
C LEU A 98 17.35 -8.52 2.82
N SER A 99 16.25 -8.76 3.54
CA SER A 99 15.78 -7.85 4.60
C SER A 99 16.80 -7.69 5.72
N ASP A 100 17.50 -8.77 6.09
CA ASP A 100 18.58 -8.73 7.10
C ASP A 100 19.86 -8.02 6.62
N ARG A 101 19.96 -7.71 5.32
CA ARG A 101 21.09 -6.98 4.72
C ARG A 101 20.84 -5.47 4.66
N VAL A 102 19.66 -5.02 5.08
CA VAL A 102 19.34 -3.60 5.19
C VAL A 102 19.99 -3.04 6.45
N ILE A 103 20.92 -2.10 6.28
CA ILE A 103 21.64 -1.45 7.38
C ILE A 103 21.39 0.04 7.26
N GLU A 104 20.90 0.67 8.33
CA GLU A 104 20.59 2.12 8.36
C GLU A 104 19.68 2.57 7.21
N ASP A 105 18.66 1.77 6.88
CA ASP A 105 17.75 1.98 5.74
C ASP A 105 18.45 2.00 4.37
N ALA A 106 19.67 1.49 4.26
CA ALA A 106 20.35 1.32 2.99
C ALA A 106 20.59 -0.16 2.68
N LEU A 107 20.60 -0.51 1.40
CA LEU A 107 20.98 -1.83 0.92
C LEU A 107 22.10 -1.69 -0.11
N GLU A 108 23.19 -2.43 0.11
CA GLU A 108 24.18 -2.70 -0.92
C GLU A 108 24.21 -4.21 -1.21
N TRP A 109 23.98 -4.58 -2.47
CA TRP A 109 23.91 -5.98 -2.86
C TRP A 109 24.46 -6.20 -4.26
N THR A 110 25.29 -7.23 -4.42
CA THR A 110 25.77 -7.68 -5.73
C THR A 110 25.05 -8.99 -6.07
N PRO A 111 24.23 -9.03 -7.14
CA PRO A 111 23.53 -10.23 -7.55
C PRO A 111 24.52 -11.34 -7.94
N PRO A 112 24.25 -12.60 -7.60
CA PRO A 112 24.92 -13.75 -8.20
C PRO A 112 24.77 -13.78 -9.72
N ALA A 113 25.46 -14.71 -10.38
CA ALA A 113 25.30 -14.91 -11.81
C ALA A 113 23.82 -15.14 -12.20
N GLY A 114 23.42 -14.55 -13.33
CA GLY A 114 22.04 -14.56 -13.82
C GLY A 114 21.35 -13.21 -13.76
N LYS A 115 20.13 -13.15 -14.27
CA LYS A 115 19.26 -11.96 -14.25
C LYS A 115 18.41 -11.98 -13.00
N TRP A 116 18.46 -10.89 -12.23
CA TRP A 116 17.74 -10.75 -10.97
C TRP A 116 16.83 -9.54 -10.98
N ARG A 117 15.76 -9.60 -10.21
CA ARG A 117 14.89 -8.47 -9.90
C ARG A 117 14.73 -8.35 -8.39
N LEU A 118 14.97 -7.15 -7.87
CA LEU A 118 14.61 -6.80 -6.51
C LEU A 118 13.14 -6.43 -6.43
N TYR A 119 12.51 -6.85 -5.33
CA TYR A 119 11.15 -6.54 -4.91
C TYR A 119 11.24 -5.89 -3.54
N ILE A 120 10.88 -4.61 -3.46
CA ILE A 120 10.87 -3.82 -2.23
C ILE A 120 9.40 -3.69 -1.84
N LEU A 121 9.04 -4.26 -0.69
CA LEU A 121 7.68 -4.26 -0.19
C LEU A 121 7.52 -3.25 0.93
N HIS A 122 6.53 -2.36 0.81
CA HIS A 122 6.16 -1.41 1.85
C HIS A 122 4.72 -1.62 2.28
N LEU A 123 4.43 -1.29 3.54
CA LEU A 123 3.07 -1.08 4.03
C LEU A 123 2.81 0.43 4.08
N SER A 124 1.75 0.88 3.41
CA SER A 124 1.42 2.30 3.31
C SER A 124 -0.09 2.54 3.35
N ARG A 125 -0.49 3.69 3.91
CA ARG A 125 -1.88 4.21 3.83
C ARG A 125 -2.06 5.20 2.70
N ASN A 126 -0.99 5.55 1.99
CA ASN A 126 -1.00 6.62 1.00
C ASN A 126 -1.38 6.13 -0.42
N PHE A 127 -1.71 4.85 -0.58
CA PHE A 127 -1.94 4.18 -1.87
C PHE A 127 -3.37 3.62 -1.99
N GLY A 128 -3.84 3.56 -3.24
CA GLY A 128 -5.20 3.18 -3.60
C GLY A 128 -6.18 4.36 -3.68
N ALA A 129 -7.40 4.08 -4.11
CA ALA A 129 -8.35 5.12 -4.53
C ALA A 129 -8.75 6.10 -3.41
N ARG A 130 -9.02 5.60 -2.20
CA ARG A 130 -9.52 6.39 -1.06
C ARG A 130 -8.81 5.98 0.24
N ARG A 131 -8.27 6.97 0.94
CA ARG A 131 -7.51 6.80 2.19
C ARG A 131 -8.38 6.85 3.45
N ASP A 132 -9.62 7.32 3.35
CA ASP A 132 -10.60 7.41 4.44
C ASP A 132 -11.53 6.18 4.50
N TYR A 133 -11.05 5.03 4.01
CA TYR A 133 -11.78 3.76 4.05
C TYR A 133 -11.32 2.88 5.21
N ILE A 134 -12.24 2.05 5.71
CA ILE A 134 -11.97 1.13 6.81
C ILE A 134 -10.88 0.13 6.47
N ASN A 135 -10.10 -0.24 7.48
CA ASN A 135 -9.26 -1.39 7.44
C ASN A 135 -10.10 -2.65 7.72
N MET A 136 -10.46 -3.37 6.66
CA MET A 136 -11.26 -4.60 6.78
C MET A 136 -10.55 -5.74 7.52
N LEU A 137 -9.25 -5.61 7.80
CA LEU A 137 -8.48 -6.56 8.61
C LEU A 137 -8.46 -6.20 10.11
N ASP A 138 -9.03 -5.06 10.51
CA ASP A 138 -9.07 -4.59 11.89
C ASP A 138 -10.51 -4.59 12.42
N ALA A 139 -10.74 -5.32 13.51
CA ALA A 139 -12.08 -5.52 14.04
C ALA A 139 -12.73 -4.20 14.52
N GLU A 140 -11.95 -3.30 15.12
CA GLU A 140 -12.46 -2.00 15.56
C GLU A 140 -12.79 -1.08 14.37
N SER A 141 -12.00 -1.14 13.30
CA SER A 141 -12.30 -0.41 12.07
C SER A 141 -13.57 -0.93 11.39
N CYS A 142 -13.75 -2.25 11.34
CA CYS A 142 -15.00 -2.87 10.89
C CYS A 142 -16.19 -2.44 11.75
N ARG A 143 -16.02 -2.36 13.09
CA ARG A 143 -17.07 -1.86 14.00
C ARG A 143 -17.51 -0.45 13.64
N VAL A 144 -16.59 0.45 13.26
CA VAL A 144 -16.95 1.80 12.78
C VAL A 144 -17.89 1.76 11.58
N LEU A 145 -17.67 0.86 10.61
CA LEU A 145 -18.59 0.70 9.47
C LEU A 145 -19.97 0.21 9.94
N ILE A 146 -20.02 -0.76 10.85
CA ILE A 146 -21.28 -1.28 11.37
C ILE A 146 -22.05 -0.18 12.11
N ASP A 147 -21.39 0.58 12.98
CA ASP A 147 -22.00 1.69 13.72
C ASP A 147 -22.48 2.82 12.81
N ALA A 148 -21.65 3.21 11.84
CA ALA A 148 -21.93 4.37 11.00
C ALA A 148 -22.96 4.09 9.90
N VAL A 149 -23.07 2.82 9.47
CA VAL A 149 -23.91 2.40 8.35
C VAL A 149 -24.97 1.41 8.81
N TYR A 150 -24.57 0.21 9.24
CA TYR A 150 -25.52 -0.90 9.39
C TYR A 150 -26.49 -0.74 10.57
N GLU A 151 -26.05 -0.28 11.75
CA GLU A 151 -26.94 -0.07 12.91
C GLU A 151 -28.06 0.95 12.62
N PRO A 152 -27.79 2.14 12.03
CA PRO A 152 -28.84 3.07 11.63
C PRO A 152 -29.84 2.49 10.63
N HIS A 153 -29.38 1.68 9.68
CA HIS A 153 -30.28 1.05 8.70
C HIS A 153 -31.11 -0.03 9.37
N TYR A 154 -30.52 -0.88 10.21
CA TYR A 154 -31.25 -1.89 10.97
C TYR A 154 -32.33 -1.23 11.85
N ALA A 155 -31.98 -0.21 12.64
CA ALA A 155 -32.92 0.50 13.49
C ALA A 155 -34.10 1.12 12.70
N ARG A 156 -33.87 1.54 11.45
CA ARG A 156 -34.89 2.10 10.56
C ARG A 156 -35.81 1.05 9.94
N TYR A 157 -35.32 -0.17 9.69
CA TYR A 157 -36.00 -1.18 8.88
C TYR A 157 -36.27 -2.52 9.59
N ALA A 158 -35.97 -2.66 10.89
CA ALA A 158 -36.18 -3.88 11.67
C ALA A 158 -37.67 -4.20 11.99
N ALA A 159 -38.61 -3.61 11.26
CA ALA A 159 -40.05 -3.83 11.40
C ALA A 159 -40.54 -4.99 10.53
#